data_AF-A0A550CAV8-F1
#
_entry.id   AF-A0A550CAV8-F1
#
_cell.length_a   1.000
_cell.length_b   1.000
_cell.length_c   1.000
_cell.angle_alpha   90.00
_cell.angle_beta   90.00
_cell.angle_gamma   90.00
#
_symmetry.space_group_name_H-M   'P 1'
#
loop_
_entity.id
_entity.type
_entity.pdbx_description
1 polymer ?
#
loop_
_entity_poly.entity_id
_entity_poly.type
_entity_poly.pdbx_seq_one_letter_code
_entity_poly.pdbx_strand_id
1 'polypeptide(L)'
;MAKTAPAQFRDLMRDFVLAEASGRTVLIDKIKRLLRSGRPLEALEVSPFDLSQESRVLHSPSVRDVLVIFEAFGNTARSDDSQTSALAGAISGYLRTRCVAIADWLEFLLPTNNYLDLPLAYHAHVLQPMSQMLAGLFHLKAQLMDALAAVPHLYKVLFSLWLHLQPYITSVPQDVTHQEIYRCTEFAIRDAIRIPGVADATKALDNLAAECALDVVKHRPRRFYKLAVRCIPRLMASGVEQTFVEAHLNAIMLYAAQSLRMQSYPREVVRTIVETLRALQEKPEGQTAASYACQILMCIWCSADPGDRRTLVWAVQNGVLPLLLTLGKTHKDEFLAVALRFVSSRTTQVDVLKALCRKGGVEHCSFRAASVCFPYLEGAIAMDLNLQERTFLLNRFFGKTCAYGSCPSKPDESRSNMYRCSKCLHICYCSKECQRADWLVHNKDNQCSRLDIQVLSGNICTLDALFAITCAKSHVCRNAQKLLDELAHPHNAPFTVAFYRINVNLMDMLQTHEIAVHQQGKQEFPETWCLVTATVSQDMAIDREATVRVMDLSLAAFKAYLSESAELLSNPCSM
;
A
#
# COMPACT_ATOMS: atom_id res chain seq x y z
N MET A 1 7.00 52.70 -21.04
CA MET A 1 6.30 51.85 -22.04
C MET A 1 5.04 51.32 -21.40
N ALA A 2 3.91 51.27 -22.12
CA ALA A 2 2.67 50.72 -21.57
C ALA A 2 2.81 49.21 -21.32
N LYS A 3 2.32 48.70 -20.18
CA LYS A 3 2.29 47.26 -19.89
C LYS A 3 1.34 46.55 -20.88
N THR A 4 1.72 45.37 -21.36
CA THR A 4 0.85 44.53 -22.19
C THR A 4 -0.39 44.11 -21.41
N ALA A 5 -1.50 43.82 -22.10
CA ALA A 5 -2.75 43.40 -21.45
C ALA A 5 -2.59 42.14 -20.56
N PRO A 6 -1.84 41.10 -20.96
CA PRO A 6 -1.50 39.96 -20.09
C PRO A 6 -0.78 40.38 -18.80
N ALA A 7 0.21 41.28 -18.89
CA ALA A 7 0.95 41.75 -17.72
C ALA A 7 0.05 42.54 -16.75
N GLN A 8 -0.87 43.35 -17.27
CA GLN A 8 -1.86 44.06 -16.45
C GLN A 8 -2.80 43.07 -15.74
N PHE A 9 -3.23 42.01 -16.43
CA PHE A 9 -4.06 40.97 -15.84
C PHE A 9 -3.33 40.23 -14.71
N ARG A 10 -2.10 39.78 -14.94
CA ARG A 10 -1.26 39.14 -13.91
C ARG A 10 -1.09 40.04 -12.69
N ASP A 11 -0.76 41.30 -12.90
CA ASP A 11 -0.56 42.24 -11.80
C ASP A 11 -1.86 42.42 -10.98
N LEU A 12 -3.03 42.54 -11.64
CA LEU A 12 -4.33 42.59 -10.94
C LEU A 12 -4.63 41.32 -10.14
N MET A 13 -4.32 40.14 -10.68
CA MET A 13 -4.52 38.86 -9.99
C MET A 13 -3.61 38.73 -8.76
N ARG A 14 -2.34 39.15 -8.89
CA ARG A 14 -1.40 39.19 -7.77
C ARG A 14 -1.86 40.16 -6.70
N ASP A 15 -2.26 41.37 -7.10
CA ASP A 15 -2.74 42.40 -6.18
C ASP A 15 -4.01 41.94 -5.47
N PHE A 16 -4.88 41.17 -6.13
CA PHE A 16 -6.06 40.56 -5.51
C PHE A 16 -5.69 39.59 -4.39
N VAL A 17 -4.70 38.71 -4.60
CA VAL A 17 -4.23 37.77 -3.56
C VAL A 17 -3.64 38.52 -2.36
N LEU A 18 -2.90 39.59 -2.60
CA LEU A 18 -2.21 40.37 -1.56
C LEU A 18 -3.10 41.39 -0.85
N ALA A 19 -4.20 41.83 -1.46
CA ALA A 19 -5.06 42.87 -0.92
C ALA A 19 -5.83 42.39 0.33
N GLU A 20 -6.08 43.33 1.25
CA GLU A 20 -7.00 43.12 2.37
C GLU A 20 -8.45 42.96 1.88
N ALA A 21 -9.31 42.36 2.73
CA ALA A 21 -10.70 42.05 2.39
C ALA A 21 -11.51 43.24 1.87
N SER A 22 -11.24 44.47 2.35
CA SER A 22 -11.92 45.71 1.94
C SER A 22 -11.52 46.19 0.54
N GLY A 23 -10.27 45.97 0.11
CA GLY A 23 -9.76 46.37 -1.20
C GLY A 23 -10.12 45.41 -2.34
N ARG A 24 -10.47 44.16 -2.00
CA ARG A 24 -10.70 43.08 -2.98
C ARG A 24 -11.96 43.26 -3.82
N THR A 25 -13.02 43.88 -3.32
CA THR A 25 -14.26 44.11 -4.10
C THR A 25 -13.98 44.92 -5.38
N VAL A 26 -13.18 45.99 -5.27
CA VAL A 26 -12.81 46.83 -6.42
C VAL A 26 -11.95 46.05 -7.42
N LEU A 27 -11.05 45.19 -6.93
CA LEU A 27 -10.21 44.34 -7.77
C LEU A 27 -11.04 43.27 -8.48
N ILE A 28 -12.00 42.64 -7.80
CA ILE A 28 -12.94 41.67 -8.38
C ILE A 28 -13.68 42.29 -9.57
N ASP A 29 -14.22 43.50 -9.43
CA ASP A 29 -14.95 44.17 -10.52
C ASP A 29 -14.05 44.56 -11.69
N LYS A 30 -12.81 44.96 -11.43
CA LYS A 30 -11.81 45.21 -12.48
C LYS A 30 -11.47 43.92 -13.23
N ILE A 31 -11.20 42.83 -12.51
CA ILE A 31 -10.90 41.53 -13.09
C ILE A 31 -12.10 41.02 -13.92
N LYS A 32 -13.33 41.09 -13.39
CA LYS A 32 -14.55 40.72 -14.11
C LYS A 32 -14.72 41.50 -15.41
N ARG A 33 -14.51 42.82 -15.38
CA ARG A 33 -14.56 43.65 -16.61
C ARG A 33 -13.48 43.24 -17.61
N LEU A 34 -12.27 42.97 -17.13
CA LEU A 34 -11.16 42.57 -17.99
C LEU A 34 -11.41 41.20 -18.64
N LEU A 35 -11.89 40.20 -17.88
CA LEU A 35 -12.27 38.89 -18.39
C LEU A 35 -13.41 38.98 -19.41
N ARG A 36 -14.42 39.83 -19.17
CA ARG A 36 -15.53 40.07 -20.13
C ARG A 36 -15.04 40.70 -21.43
N SER A 37 -13.96 41.49 -21.39
CA SER A 37 -13.41 42.14 -22.59
C SER A 37 -12.62 41.20 -23.50
N GLY A 38 -12.20 40.02 -23.02
CA GLY A 38 -11.38 39.05 -23.77
C GLY A 38 -9.92 39.47 -24.04
N ARG A 39 -9.65 40.79 -24.12
CA ARG A 39 -8.34 41.38 -24.45
C ARG A 39 -7.10 40.81 -23.74
N PRO A 40 -7.08 40.59 -22.41
CA PRO A 40 -5.87 40.07 -21.76
C PRO A 40 -5.46 38.66 -22.21
N LEU A 41 -6.30 37.99 -23.00
CA LEU A 41 -6.22 36.57 -23.27
C LEU A 41 -6.24 36.28 -24.78
N GLU A 42 -6.11 37.30 -25.63
CA GLU A 42 -5.99 37.19 -27.10
C GLU A 42 -4.84 36.25 -27.51
N ALA A 43 -3.76 36.19 -26.71
CA ALA A 43 -2.65 35.28 -26.97
C ALA A 43 -3.05 33.79 -26.96
N LEU A 44 -4.12 33.41 -26.25
CA LEU A 44 -4.65 32.04 -26.24
C LEU A 44 -5.50 31.73 -27.50
N GLU A 45 -5.90 32.73 -28.27
CA GLU A 45 -6.70 32.51 -29.50
C GLU A 45 -5.85 32.01 -30.67
N VAL A 46 -4.54 32.23 -30.60
CA VAL A 46 -3.58 31.70 -31.56
C VAL A 46 -3.34 30.22 -31.25
N SER A 47 -3.58 29.36 -32.22
CA SER A 47 -3.18 27.96 -32.16
C SER A 47 -1.65 27.87 -32.05
N PRO A 48 -1.10 27.25 -30.99
CA PRO A 48 0.36 27.18 -30.82
C PRO A 48 1.04 26.35 -31.90
N PHE A 49 0.30 25.42 -32.52
CA PHE A 49 0.81 24.55 -33.57
C PHE A 49 0.96 25.26 -34.93
N ASP A 50 0.29 26.40 -35.11
CA ASP A 50 0.38 27.24 -36.32
C ASP A 50 1.52 28.26 -36.25
N LEU A 51 2.25 28.34 -35.13
CA LEU A 51 3.40 29.22 -34.99
C LEU A 51 4.52 28.81 -35.97
N SER A 52 5.12 29.81 -36.62
CA SER A 52 6.34 29.66 -37.42
C SER A 52 7.49 29.15 -36.56
N GLN A 53 8.45 28.43 -37.16
CA GLN A 53 9.59 27.86 -36.44
C GLN A 53 10.36 28.91 -35.62
N GLU A 54 10.52 30.13 -36.15
CA GLU A 54 11.18 31.26 -35.46
C GLU A 54 10.40 31.73 -34.22
N SER A 55 9.08 31.54 -34.21
CA SER A 55 8.20 31.88 -33.09
C SER A 55 8.09 30.77 -32.04
N ARG A 56 8.65 29.58 -32.30
CA ARG A 56 8.69 28.42 -31.37
C ARG A 56 9.88 28.48 -30.42
N VAL A 57 10.18 29.67 -29.92
CA VAL A 57 11.23 29.93 -28.92
C VAL A 57 10.64 30.61 -27.70
N LEU A 58 11.23 30.40 -26.53
CA LEU A 58 10.72 30.93 -25.25
C LEU A 58 10.47 32.45 -25.26
N HIS A 59 11.33 33.20 -25.97
CA HIS A 59 11.29 34.66 -25.99
C HIS A 59 10.30 35.24 -27.01
N SER A 60 9.59 34.41 -27.79
CA SER A 60 8.60 34.92 -28.71
C SER A 60 7.45 35.61 -27.93
N PRO A 61 6.87 36.70 -28.45
CA PRO A 61 5.80 37.41 -27.76
C PRO A 61 4.63 36.51 -27.38
N SER A 62 4.19 35.63 -28.28
CA SER A 62 3.05 34.72 -28.04
C SER A 62 3.30 33.75 -26.88
N VAL A 63 4.48 33.09 -26.85
CA VAL A 63 4.82 32.15 -25.78
C VAL A 63 4.93 32.89 -24.44
N ARG A 64 5.62 34.03 -24.41
CA ARG A 64 5.77 34.83 -23.19
C ARG A 64 4.42 35.31 -22.65
N ASP A 65 3.56 35.81 -23.51
CA ASP A 65 2.25 36.34 -23.10
C ASP A 65 1.35 35.22 -22.56
N VAL A 66 1.38 34.00 -23.14
CA VAL A 66 0.69 32.82 -22.60
C VAL A 66 1.23 32.40 -21.23
N LEU A 67 2.55 32.40 -21.03
CA LEU A 67 3.14 32.08 -19.73
C LEU A 67 2.73 33.09 -18.65
N VAL A 68 2.63 34.38 -18.99
CA VAL A 68 2.13 35.43 -18.08
C VAL A 68 0.65 35.20 -17.72
N ILE A 69 -0.16 34.76 -18.69
CA ILE A 69 -1.57 34.40 -18.47
C ILE A 69 -1.68 33.20 -17.52
N PHE A 70 -0.87 32.16 -17.74
CA PHE A 70 -0.85 30.95 -16.91
C PHE A 70 -0.45 31.26 -15.47
N GLU A 71 0.57 32.11 -15.27
CA GLU A 71 0.98 32.62 -13.96
C GLU A 71 -0.18 33.39 -13.26
N ALA A 72 -0.89 34.23 -14.01
CA ALA A 72 -2.03 35.00 -13.48
C ALA A 72 -3.15 34.09 -12.95
N PHE A 73 -3.48 33.02 -13.67
CA PHE A 73 -4.53 32.08 -13.25
C PHE A 73 -4.08 31.18 -12.10
N GLY A 74 -2.82 30.79 -11.98
CA GLY A 74 -2.37 29.99 -10.85
C GLY A 74 -2.53 30.67 -9.48
N ASN A 75 -2.50 32.00 -9.45
CA ASN A 75 -2.80 32.76 -8.23
C ASN A 75 -4.24 32.56 -7.72
N THR A 76 -5.17 32.10 -8.57
CA THR A 76 -6.56 31.79 -8.16
C THR A 76 -6.65 30.55 -7.28
N ALA A 77 -5.76 29.56 -7.48
CA ALA A 77 -5.75 28.32 -6.70
C ALA A 77 -5.27 28.51 -5.25
N ARG A 78 -4.71 29.69 -4.93
CA ARG A 78 -4.06 29.94 -3.64
C ARG A 78 -4.98 30.54 -2.58
N SER A 79 -6.24 30.87 -2.92
CA SER A 79 -7.17 31.51 -1.99
C SER A 79 -8.43 30.67 -1.81
N ASP A 80 -8.55 30.05 -0.63
CA ASP A 80 -9.74 29.28 -0.21
C ASP A 80 -10.83 30.17 0.45
N ASP A 81 -10.77 31.49 0.26
CA ASP A 81 -11.71 32.39 0.93
C ASP A 81 -13.02 32.63 0.15
N SER A 82 -14.04 33.09 0.88
CA SER A 82 -15.36 33.41 0.34
C SER A 82 -15.34 34.45 -0.78
N GLN A 83 -14.27 35.25 -0.90
CA GLN A 83 -14.14 36.26 -1.95
C GLN A 83 -13.61 35.67 -3.25
N THR A 84 -12.77 34.63 -3.20
CA THR A 84 -12.42 33.83 -4.39
C THR A 84 -13.65 33.17 -5.00
N SER A 85 -14.62 32.74 -4.17
CA SER A 85 -15.93 32.27 -4.66
C SER A 85 -16.68 33.32 -5.49
N ALA A 86 -16.58 34.61 -5.14
CA ALA A 86 -17.23 35.70 -5.88
C ALA A 86 -16.60 35.95 -7.28
N LEU A 87 -15.35 35.50 -7.49
CA LEU A 87 -14.65 35.56 -8.77
C LEU A 87 -14.70 34.22 -9.52
N ALA A 88 -14.85 33.10 -8.82
CA ALA A 88 -14.84 31.75 -9.37
C ALA A 88 -15.83 31.57 -10.53
N GLY A 89 -17.03 32.14 -10.44
CA GLY A 89 -18.02 32.09 -11.52
C GLY A 89 -17.56 32.80 -12.81
N ALA A 90 -16.89 33.95 -12.69
CA ALA A 90 -16.37 34.68 -13.84
C ALA A 90 -15.13 34.01 -14.46
N ILE A 91 -14.23 33.50 -13.63
CA ILE A 91 -13.06 32.74 -14.08
C ILE A 91 -13.50 31.44 -14.74
N SER A 92 -14.33 30.63 -14.07
CA SER A 92 -14.78 29.34 -14.62
C SER A 92 -15.57 29.51 -15.91
N GLY A 93 -16.47 30.50 -16.00
CA GLY A 93 -17.18 30.81 -17.24
C GLY A 93 -16.22 31.10 -18.40
N TYR A 94 -15.14 31.85 -18.14
CA TYR A 94 -14.12 32.12 -19.14
C TYR A 94 -13.30 30.88 -19.49
N LEU A 95 -12.71 30.20 -18.49
CA LEU A 95 -11.88 29.01 -18.67
C LEU A 95 -12.61 27.90 -19.41
N ARG A 96 -13.92 27.73 -19.14
CA ARG A 96 -14.78 26.79 -19.86
C ARG A 96 -14.77 27.04 -21.37
N THR A 97 -14.92 28.31 -21.80
CA THR A 97 -14.93 28.67 -23.23
C THR A 97 -13.56 28.54 -23.92
N ARG A 98 -12.46 28.56 -23.15
CA ARG A 98 -11.09 28.50 -23.68
C ARG A 98 -10.36 27.21 -23.35
N CYS A 99 -11.05 26.22 -22.80
CA CYS A 99 -10.44 25.00 -22.26
C CYS A 99 -9.61 24.25 -23.32
N VAL A 100 -10.13 24.13 -24.55
CA VAL A 100 -9.42 23.51 -25.68
C VAL A 100 -8.13 24.26 -26.00
N ALA A 101 -8.18 25.58 -26.20
CA ALA A 101 -7.00 26.37 -26.53
C ALA A 101 -5.95 26.36 -25.41
N ILE A 102 -6.37 26.44 -24.14
CA ILE A 102 -5.48 26.30 -22.99
C ILE A 102 -4.76 24.96 -23.02
N ALA A 103 -5.48 23.90 -23.39
CA ALA A 103 -4.95 22.57 -23.41
C ALA A 103 -3.97 22.33 -24.57
N ASP A 104 -4.25 22.89 -25.76
CA ASP A 104 -3.31 22.95 -26.89
C ASP A 104 -2.00 23.65 -26.49
N TRP A 105 -2.10 24.79 -25.78
CA TRP A 105 -0.93 25.51 -25.27
C TRP A 105 -0.16 24.72 -24.22
N LEU A 106 -0.84 24.05 -23.29
CA LEU A 106 -0.19 23.20 -22.29
C LEU A 106 0.51 21.99 -22.93
N GLU A 107 -0.06 21.39 -23.97
CA GLU A 107 0.58 20.32 -24.74
C GLU A 107 1.79 20.83 -25.52
N PHE A 108 1.67 22.00 -26.15
CA PHE A 108 2.76 22.63 -26.88
C PHE A 108 3.95 22.99 -25.98
N LEU A 109 3.68 23.51 -24.78
CA LEU A 109 4.70 23.93 -23.81
C LEU A 109 5.34 22.76 -23.07
N LEU A 110 4.76 21.56 -23.09
CA LEU A 110 5.29 20.40 -22.38
C LEU A 110 6.65 19.97 -22.98
N PRO A 111 7.75 20.03 -22.21
CA PRO A 111 9.09 19.84 -22.78
C PRO A 111 9.32 18.48 -23.45
N THR A 112 8.60 17.41 -23.05
CA THR A 112 8.73 16.08 -23.66
C THR A 112 8.26 16.01 -25.10
N ASN A 113 7.41 16.93 -25.53
CA ASN A 113 6.84 16.91 -26.87
C ASN A 113 7.77 17.57 -27.90
N ASN A 114 8.79 18.31 -27.45
CA ASN A 114 9.77 19.00 -28.29
C ASN A 114 9.15 19.94 -29.35
N TYR A 115 7.96 20.48 -29.08
CA TYR A 115 7.34 21.48 -29.96
C TYR A 115 7.96 22.88 -29.82
N LEU A 116 8.45 23.20 -28.61
CA LEU A 116 9.19 24.43 -28.28
C LEU A 116 10.69 24.13 -28.24
N ASP A 117 11.51 24.91 -28.95
CA ASP A 117 12.96 24.82 -28.86
C ASP A 117 13.44 25.43 -27.53
N LEU A 118 13.56 24.57 -26.51
CA LEU A 118 13.80 24.98 -25.13
C LEU A 118 14.99 24.21 -24.54
N PRO A 119 16.14 24.89 -24.32
CA PRO A 119 17.26 24.29 -23.61
C PRO A 119 16.87 23.88 -22.19
N LEU A 120 17.49 22.80 -21.68
CA LEU A 120 17.16 22.20 -20.37
C LEU A 120 17.22 23.21 -19.21
N ALA A 121 18.14 24.19 -19.26
CA ALA A 121 18.28 25.25 -18.27
C ALA A 121 17.04 26.16 -18.14
N TYR A 122 16.18 26.20 -19.17
CA TYR A 122 14.98 27.02 -19.19
C TYR A 122 13.68 26.24 -18.92
N HIS A 123 13.74 24.93 -18.70
CA HIS A 123 12.55 24.11 -18.46
C HIS A 123 11.73 24.62 -17.27
N ALA A 124 12.37 25.00 -16.16
CA ALA A 124 11.67 25.53 -14.98
C ALA A 124 10.86 26.81 -15.27
N HIS A 125 11.33 27.67 -16.18
CA HIS A 125 10.63 28.93 -16.54
C HIS A 125 9.29 28.68 -17.23
N VAL A 126 9.16 27.53 -17.91
CA VAL A 126 7.92 27.12 -18.57
C VAL A 126 7.08 26.27 -17.63
N LEU A 127 7.70 25.33 -16.91
CA LEU A 127 7.02 24.41 -16.01
C LEU A 127 6.33 25.09 -14.83
N GLN A 128 6.90 26.17 -14.29
CA GLN A 128 6.28 26.89 -13.18
C GLN A 128 4.92 27.48 -13.58
N PRO A 129 4.79 28.36 -14.61
CA PRO A 129 3.48 28.83 -15.07
C PRO A 129 2.54 27.69 -15.49
N MET A 130 3.03 26.65 -16.16
CA MET A 130 2.19 25.50 -16.54
C MET A 130 1.57 24.81 -15.31
N SER A 131 2.38 24.52 -14.30
CA SER A 131 1.91 23.87 -13.06
C SER A 131 0.91 24.75 -12.32
N GLN A 132 1.14 26.06 -12.30
CA GLN A 132 0.24 27.08 -11.76
C GLN A 132 -1.11 27.08 -12.49
N MET A 133 -1.11 27.07 -13.82
CA MET A 133 -2.33 27.00 -14.61
C MET A 133 -3.11 25.71 -14.35
N LEU A 134 -2.43 24.57 -14.31
CA LEU A 134 -3.06 23.28 -14.00
C LEU A 134 -3.66 23.28 -12.59
N ALA A 135 -2.96 23.83 -11.59
CA ALA A 135 -3.49 23.98 -10.24
C ALA A 135 -4.78 24.82 -10.24
N GLY A 136 -4.81 25.96 -10.95
CA GLY A 136 -6.01 26.79 -11.12
C GLY A 136 -7.18 26.07 -11.78
N LEU A 137 -6.91 25.34 -12.86
CA LEU A 137 -7.93 24.57 -13.58
C LEU A 137 -8.57 23.50 -12.70
N PHE A 138 -7.75 22.70 -12.02
CA PHE A 138 -8.26 21.59 -11.21
C PHE A 138 -8.81 22.03 -9.84
N HIS A 139 -8.36 23.17 -9.30
CA HIS A 139 -9.03 23.81 -8.17
C HIS A 139 -10.51 24.12 -8.49
N LEU A 140 -10.76 24.60 -9.71
CA LEU A 140 -12.10 24.90 -10.23
C LEU A 140 -12.77 23.70 -10.90
N LYS A 141 -12.30 22.48 -10.64
CA LYS A 141 -12.81 21.26 -11.29
C LYS A 141 -14.32 21.12 -11.16
N ALA A 142 -14.88 21.40 -9.98
CA ALA A 142 -16.33 21.32 -9.74
C ALA A 142 -17.14 22.18 -10.72
N GLN A 143 -16.64 23.37 -11.07
CA GLN A 143 -17.29 24.27 -12.02
C GLN A 143 -16.90 23.98 -13.48
N LEU A 144 -15.82 23.25 -13.72
CA LEU A 144 -15.27 22.97 -15.05
C LEU A 144 -15.41 21.52 -15.49
N MET A 145 -16.18 20.68 -14.78
CA MET A 145 -16.26 19.24 -15.08
C MET A 145 -16.66 18.94 -16.52
N ASP A 146 -17.60 19.69 -17.09
CA ASP A 146 -18.07 19.55 -18.46
C ASP A 146 -16.95 19.83 -19.48
N ALA A 147 -16.23 20.93 -19.30
CA ALA A 147 -15.10 21.29 -20.15
C ALA A 147 -13.92 20.32 -19.98
N LEU A 148 -13.56 19.95 -18.74
CA LEU A 148 -12.47 19.02 -18.49
C LEU A 148 -12.75 17.63 -19.07
N ALA A 149 -14.01 17.18 -19.05
CA ALA A 149 -14.43 15.93 -19.69
C ALA A 149 -14.31 15.98 -21.22
N ALA A 150 -14.54 17.15 -21.84
CA ALA A 150 -14.35 17.34 -23.27
C ALA A 150 -12.87 17.39 -23.70
N VAL A 151 -11.96 17.62 -22.74
CA VAL A 151 -10.53 17.86 -23.00
C VAL A 151 -9.65 16.94 -22.12
N PRO A 152 -9.77 15.60 -22.26
CA PRO A 152 -9.10 14.64 -21.38
C PRO A 152 -7.57 14.71 -21.45
N HIS A 153 -7.00 15.28 -22.52
CA HIS A 153 -5.57 15.45 -22.65
C HIS A 153 -4.98 16.43 -21.60
N LEU A 154 -5.77 17.32 -20.98
CA LEU A 154 -5.32 18.11 -19.82
C LEU A 154 -4.88 17.22 -18.65
N TYR A 155 -5.64 16.16 -18.37
CA TYR A 155 -5.24 15.17 -17.38
C TYR A 155 -3.95 14.47 -17.80
N LYS A 156 -3.79 14.14 -19.10
CA LYS A 156 -2.55 13.51 -19.61
C LYS A 156 -1.34 14.41 -19.45
N VAL A 157 -1.46 15.71 -19.70
CA VAL A 157 -0.38 16.68 -19.45
C VAL A 157 -0.04 16.72 -17.96
N LEU A 158 -1.05 16.80 -17.08
CA LEU A 158 -0.86 16.80 -15.63
C LEU A 158 -0.21 15.51 -15.10
N PHE A 159 -0.58 14.34 -15.59
CA PHE A 159 0.07 13.08 -15.22
C PHE A 159 1.48 12.95 -15.82
N SER A 160 1.74 13.55 -16.99
CA SER A 160 3.06 13.54 -17.64
C SER A 160 4.08 14.34 -16.85
N LEU A 161 3.84 15.66 -16.67
CA LEU A 161 3.68 16.22 -15.33
C LEU A 161 4.32 15.51 -14.13
N TRP A 162 3.41 15.03 -13.29
CA TRP A 162 3.63 14.39 -12.01
C TRP A 162 4.56 13.18 -12.07
N LEU A 163 4.45 12.32 -13.09
CA LEU A 163 5.21 11.07 -13.18
C LEU A 163 6.61 11.24 -13.78
N HIS A 164 6.85 12.31 -14.55
CA HIS A 164 8.11 12.54 -15.26
C HIS A 164 8.72 13.91 -14.96
N LEU A 165 8.35 14.56 -13.86
CA LEU A 165 8.84 15.90 -13.53
C LEU A 165 10.36 15.96 -13.43
N GLN A 166 10.97 14.91 -12.87
CA GLN A 166 12.38 14.90 -12.50
C GLN A 166 13.34 15.20 -13.67
N PRO A 167 13.30 14.50 -14.81
CA PRO A 167 14.16 14.82 -15.96
C PRO A 167 14.23 16.30 -16.35
N TYR A 168 13.17 17.08 -16.12
CA TYR A 168 13.13 18.49 -16.52
C TYR A 168 13.76 19.44 -15.50
N ILE A 169 13.82 19.05 -14.24
CA ILE A 169 14.24 19.92 -13.14
C ILE A 169 15.62 19.56 -12.58
N THR A 170 16.24 18.46 -13.04
CA THR A 170 17.56 18.04 -12.54
C THR A 170 18.69 19.03 -12.81
N SER A 171 18.57 19.85 -13.84
CA SER A 171 19.60 20.83 -14.24
C SER A 171 19.41 22.22 -13.63
N VAL A 172 18.27 22.46 -12.99
CA VAL A 172 17.95 23.75 -12.42
C VAL A 172 18.43 23.75 -10.96
N PRO A 173 18.92 24.88 -10.40
CA PRO A 173 19.30 24.93 -8.98
C PRO A 173 18.11 24.60 -8.08
N GLN A 174 18.32 23.88 -6.97
CA GLN A 174 17.30 23.66 -5.93
C GLN A 174 16.94 24.97 -5.23
N ASP A 175 16.06 25.74 -5.85
CA ASP A 175 15.61 27.05 -5.40
C ASP A 175 14.09 27.09 -5.11
N VAL A 176 13.55 28.28 -4.88
CA VAL A 176 12.13 28.51 -4.64
C VAL A 176 11.25 28.10 -5.84
N THR A 177 11.77 28.23 -7.06
CA THR A 177 11.07 27.84 -8.30
C THR A 177 10.78 26.35 -8.31
N HIS A 178 11.74 25.54 -7.88
CA HIS A 178 11.57 24.09 -7.77
C HIS A 178 10.50 23.68 -6.77
N GLN A 179 10.50 24.28 -5.60
CA GLN A 179 9.47 24.03 -4.60
C GLN A 179 8.10 24.38 -5.18
N GLU A 180 7.99 25.52 -5.85
CA GLU A 180 6.73 25.98 -6.43
C GLU A 180 6.17 25.05 -7.50
N ILE A 181 7.01 24.53 -8.40
CA ILE A 181 6.60 23.56 -9.43
C ILE A 181 6.02 22.30 -8.77
N TYR A 182 6.68 21.77 -7.75
CA TYR A 182 6.17 20.60 -7.00
C TYR A 182 4.85 20.92 -6.29
N ARG A 183 4.77 22.04 -5.55
CA ARG A 183 3.55 22.46 -4.85
C ARG A 183 2.35 22.53 -5.78
N CYS A 184 2.50 23.25 -6.89
CA CYS A 184 1.42 23.42 -7.86
C CYS A 184 1.04 22.09 -8.53
N THR A 185 2.02 21.25 -8.87
CA THR A 185 1.75 19.93 -9.47
C THR A 185 1.00 19.01 -8.51
N GLU A 186 1.42 18.93 -7.25
CA GLU A 186 0.74 18.09 -6.24
C GLU A 186 -0.65 18.62 -5.89
N PHE A 187 -0.83 19.95 -5.84
CA PHE A 187 -2.13 20.58 -5.66
C PHE A 187 -3.08 20.22 -6.81
N ALA A 188 -2.60 20.35 -8.06
CA ALA A 188 -3.36 19.98 -9.24
C ALA A 188 -3.74 18.49 -9.23
N ILE A 189 -2.80 17.58 -8.89
CA ILE A 189 -3.07 16.13 -8.80
C ILE A 189 -4.12 15.81 -7.74
N ARG A 190 -4.00 16.41 -6.54
CA ARG A 190 -4.94 16.20 -5.43
C ARG A 190 -6.38 16.49 -5.86
N ASP A 191 -6.60 17.58 -6.58
CA ASP A 191 -7.94 18.00 -7.01
C ASP A 191 -8.37 17.25 -8.28
N ALA A 192 -7.45 16.96 -9.19
CA ALA A 192 -7.72 16.21 -10.42
C ALA A 192 -8.20 14.78 -10.18
N ILE A 193 -7.64 14.08 -9.19
CA ILE A 193 -8.01 12.68 -8.92
C ILE A 193 -9.32 12.55 -8.13
N ARG A 194 -9.85 13.64 -7.56
CA ARG A 194 -11.04 13.57 -6.68
C ARG A 194 -12.32 13.95 -7.41
N ILE A 195 -13.41 13.23 -7.20
CA ILE A 195 -14.76 13.60 -7.65
C ILE A 195 -15.26 14.73 -6.74
N PRO A 196 -15.59 15.91 -7.29
CA PRO A 196 -16.09 17.02 -6.48
C PRO A 196 -17.36 16.66 -5.69
N GLY A 197 -17.42 17.07 -4.42
CA GLY A 197 -18.61 16.90 -3.57
C GLY A 197 -18.75 15.52 -2.89
N VAL A 198 -17.86 14.56 -3.17
CA VAL A 198 -17.87 13.26 -2.49
C VAL A 198 -17.12 13.37 -1.16
N ALA A 199 -17.85 13.30 -0.04
CA ALA A 199 -17.28 13.41 1.30
C ALA A 199 -16.38 12.22 1.68
N ASP A 200 -16.69 11.02 1.16
CA ASP A 200 -15.90 9.82 1.39
C ASP A 200 -14.65 9.83 0.49
N ALA A 201 -13.52 10.26 1.06
CA ALA A 201 -12.24 10.30 0.37
C ALA A 201 -11.85 8.95 -0.25
N THR A 202 -12.31 7.84 0.30
CA THR A 202 -12.00 6.47 -0.18
C THR A 202 -12.83 6.05 -1.40
N LYS A 203 -13.85 6.81 -1.78
CA LYS A 203 -14.68 6.57 -2.98
C LYS A 203 -14.59 7.69 -4.01
N ALA A 204 -13.74 8.67 -3.75
CA ALA A 204 -13.68 9.89 -4.54
C ALA A 204 -12.80 9.77 -5.78
N LEU A 205 -12.35 8.60 -6.26
CA LEU A 205 -11.44 8.58 -7.41
C LEU A 205 -12.17 8.86 -8.73
N ASP A 206 -11.72 9.87 -9.46
CA ASP A 206 -12.23 10.21 -10.80
C ASP A 206 -11.75 9.18 -11.83
N ASN A 207 -12.70 8.48 -12.46
CA ASN A 207 -12.42 7.47 -13.48
C ASN A 207 -11.66 8.05 -14.68
N LEU A 208 -11.99 9.27 -15.12
CA LEU A 208 -11.31 9.89 -16.25
C LEU A 208 -9.84 10.18 -15.93
N ALA A 209 -9.58 10.63 -14.69
CA ALA A 209 -8.22 10.81 -14.20
C ALA A 209 -7.44 9.48 -14.22
N ALA A 210 -8.07 8.39 -13.79
CA ALA A 210 -7.44 7.07 -13.77
C ALA A 210 -7.14 6.52 -15.17
N GLU A 211 -8.05 6.68 -16.13
CA GLU A 211 -7.83 6.33 -17.53
C GLU A 211 -6.66 7.14 -18.11
N CYS A 212 -6.64 8.46 -17.90
CA CYS A 212 -5.57 9.30 -18.41
C CYS A 212 -4.21 9.00 -17.76
N ALA A 213 -4.19 8.66 -16.47
CA ALA A 213 -2.97 8.21 -15.78
C ALA A 213 -2.40 6.93 -16.40
N LEU A 214 -3.27 5.98 -16.79
CA LEU A 214 -2.87 4.78 -17.51
C LEU A 214 -2.36 5.08 -18.92
N ASP A 215 -3.04 5.96 -19.65
CA ASP A 215 -2.65 6.36 -21.01
C ASP A 215 -1.21 6.89 -21.03
N VAL A 216 -0.85 7.77 -20.08
CA VAL A 216 0.50 8.35 -19.95
C VAL A 216 1.58 7.26 -19.77
N VAL A 217 1.23 6.15 -19.12
CA VAL A 217 2.14 5.00 -18.96
C VAL A 217 1.91 3.88 -19.96
N LYS A 218 1.17 4.15 -21.05
CA LYS A 218 0.82 3.19 -22.12
C LYS A 218 0.08 1.96 -21.60
N HIS A 219 -0.88 2.16 -20.70
CA HIS A 219 -1.64 1.13 -19.99
C HIS A 219 -0.77 0.08 -19.27
N ARG A 220 0.39 0.50 -18.75
CA ARG A 220 1.28 -0.36 -17.95
C ARG A 220 1.22 0.06 -16.47
N PRO A 221 0.28 -0.44 -15.65
CA PRO A 221 0.13 -0.02 -14.26
C PRO A 221 1.41 -0.25 -13.43
N ARG A 222 2.18 -1.30 -13.73
CA ARG A 222 3.51 -1.50 -13.11
C ARG A 222 4.46 -0.32 -13.34
N ARG A 223 4.41 0.31 -14.51
CA ARG A 223 5.21 1.49 -14.84
C ARG A 223 4.70 2.72 -14.09
N PHE A 224 3.38 2.88 -13.95
CA PHE A 224 2.77 3.93 -13.12
C PHE A 224 3.33 3.93 -11.70
N TYR A 225 3.22 2.81 -10.97
CA TYR A 225 3.72 2.74 -9.59
C TYR A 225 5.21 2.96 -9.47
N LYS A 226 6.02 2.45 -10.41
CA LYS A 226 7.47 2.69 -10.42
C LYS A 226 7.80 4.17 -10.56
N LEU A 227 7.11 4.89 -11.44
CA LEU A 227 7.35 6.32 -11.66
C LEU A 227 6.88 7.13 -10.45
N ALA A 228 5.65 6.90 -9.98
CA ALA A 228 5.08 7.61 -8.85
C ALA A 228 5.94 7.47 -7.58
N VAL A 229 6.30 6.24 -7.16
CA VAL A 229 7.12 6.08 -5.95
C VAL A 229 8.55 6.60 -6.09
N ARG A 230 9.10 6.68 -7.30
CA ARG A 230 10.42 7.28 -7.55
C ARG A 230 10.43 8.80 -7.37
N CYS A 231 9.26 9.45 -7.44
CA CYS A 231 9.13 10.87 -7.17
C CYS A 231 9.25 11.19 -5.67
N ILE A 232 8.83 10.29 -4.77
CA ILE A 232 8.72 10.57 -3.33
C ILE A 232 10.05 11.04 -2.70
N PRO A 233 11.19 10.33 -2.83
CA PRO A 233 12.43 10.78 -2.18
C PRO A 233 12.90 12.16 -2.65
N ARG A 234 12.53 12.54 -3.87
CA ARG A 234 12.92 13.83 -4.46
C ARG A 234 12.01 14.96 -4.03
N LEU A 235 10.72 14.68 -3.94
CA LEU A 235 9.76 15.57 -3.30
C LEU A 235 10.18 15.85 -1.85
N MET A 236 10.61 14.82 -1.11
CA MET A 236 11.14 14.99 0.24
C MET A 236 12.45 15.79 0.30
N ALA A 237 13.29 15.71 -0.74
CA ALA A 237 14.57 16.41 -0.83
C ALA A 237 14.45 17.83 -1.37
N SER A 238 13.37 18.20 -2.06
CA SER A 238 13.17 19.55 -2.59
C SER A 238 12.82 20.58 -1.50
N GLY A 239 12.55 20.12 -0.27
CA GLY A 239 12.19 20.99 0.84
C GLY A 239 10.77 21.56 0.75
N VAL A 240 9.90 20.96 -0.07
CA VAL A 240 8.46 21.28 0.00
C VAL A 240 7.88 20.84 1.33
N GLU A 241 6.78 21.47 1.72
CA GLU A 241 6.05 21.19 2.94
C GLU A 241 5.58 19.73 2.97
N GLN A 242 5.55 19.19 4.18
CA GLN A 242 5.19 17.80 4.43
C GLN A 242 3.79 17.44 3.90
N THR A 243 2.86 18.40 3.90
CA THR A 243 1.49 18.26 3.35
C THR A 243 1.47 17.91 1.86
N PHE A 244 2.46 18.33 1.07
CA PHE A 244 2.55 17.95 -0.34
C PHE A 244 3.08 16.52 -0.52
N VAL A 245 3.97 16.07 0.37
CA VAL A 245 4.38 14.65 0.42
C VAL A 245 3.20 13.75 0.81
N GLU A 246 2.36 14.21 1.76
CA GLU A 246 1.11 13.54 2.12
C GLU A 246 0.15 13.47 0.93
N ALA A 247 -0.05 14.57 0.21
CA ALA A 247 -0.91 14.60 -0.97
C ALA A 247 -0.44 13.61 -2.05
N HIS A 248 0.86 13.55 -2.29
CA HIS A 248 1.48 12.61 -3.24
C HIS A 248 1.24 11.14 -2.83
N LEU A 249 1.49 10.80 -1.56
CA LEU A 249 1.26 9.45 -1.04
C LEU A 249 -0.22 9.08 -1.03
N ASN A 250 -1.09 10.02 -0.68
CA ASN A 250 -2.53 9.82 -0.74
C ASN A 250 -3.00 9.55 -2.19
N ALA A 251 -2.45 10.23 -3.19
CA ALA A 251 -2.76 9.95 -4.59
C ALA A 251 -2.38 8.52 -4.97
N ILE A 252 -1.18 8.06 -4.63
CA ILE A 252 -0.73 6.68 -4.87
C ILE A 252 -1.63 5.68 -4.14
N MET A 253 -2.01 5.98 -2.89
CA MET A 253 -2.91 5.15 -2.09
C MET A 253 -4.27 4.99 -2.76
N LEU A 254 -4.90 6.07 -3.22
CA LEU A 254 -6.20 6.01 -3.90
C LEU A 254 -6.14 5.13 -5.15
N TYR A 255 -5.06 5.23 -5.93
CA TYR A 255 -4.85 4.36 -7.09
C TYR A 255 -4.67 2.89 -6.72
N ALA A 256 -3.89 2.60 -5.67
CA ALA A 256 -3.72 1.23 -5.16
C ALA A 256 -4.99 0.65 -4.55
N ALA A 257 -5.82 1.49 -3.93
CA ALA A 257 -7.06 1.08 -3.29
C ALA A 257 -8.20 0.86 -4.30
N GLN A 258 -8.22 1.55 -5.44
CA GLN A 258 -9.39 1.58 -6.32
C GLN A 258 -9.09 1.13 -7.76
N SER A 259 -8.60 2.02 -8.63
CA SER A 259 -8.65 1.81 -10.09
C SER A 259 -7.47 1.02 -10.66
N LEU A 260 -6.31 1.02 -10.00
CA LEU A 260 -5.07 0.42 -10.53
C LEU A 260 -4.56 -0.76 -9.71
N ARG A 261 -5.48 -1.51 -9.09
CA ARG A 261 -5.15 -2.73 -8.35
C ARG A 261 -4.36 -3.69 -9.24
N MET A 262 -3.20 -4.13 -8.76
CA MET A 262 -2.37 -5.11 -9.44
C MET A 262 -2.21 -6.36 -8.58
N GLN A 263 -2.27 -7.51 -9.23
CA GLN A 263 -2.00 -8.78 -8.59
C GLN A 263 -0.53 -8.95 -8.17
N SER A 264 0.39 -8.23 -8.83
CA SER A 264 1.83 -8.39 -8.61
C SER A 264 2.59 -7.07 -8.81
N TYR A 265 2.96 -6.47 -7.67
CA TYR A 265 3.73 -5.22 -7.62
C TYR A 265 5.25 -5.48 -7.75
N PRO A 266 6.00 -4.57 -8.37
CA PRO A 266 7.46 -4.68 -8.44
C PRO A 266 8.12 -4.60 -7.06
N ARG A 267 9.16 -5.42 -6.80
CA ARG A 267 9.93 -5.39 -5.55
C ARG A 267 10.51 -4.02 -5.22
N GLU A 268 10.97 -3.29 -6.24
CA GLU A 268 11.51 -1.94 -6.06
C GLU A 268 10.46 -0.97 -5.50
N VAL A 269 9.20 -1.10 -5.89
CA VAL A 269 8.10 -0.25 -5.41
C VAL A 269 7.90 -0.46 -3.91
N VAL A 270 7.76 -1.72 -3.49
CA VAL A 270 7.62 -2.08 -2.07
C VAL A 270 8.81 -1.58 -1.25
N ARG A 271 10.03 -1.81 -1.75
CA ARG A 271 11.25 -1.36 -1.06
C ARG A 271 11.28 0.16 -0.91
N THR A 272 11.00 0.91 -1.97
CA THR A 272 10.99 2.37 -1.94
C THR A 272 9.94 2.90 -0.96
N ILE A 273 8.75 2.30 -0.89
CA ILE A 273 7.73 2.72 0.09
C ILE A 273 8.21 2.46 1.54
N VAL A 274 8.87 1.34 1.81
CA VAL A 274 9.44 1.05 3.14
C VAL A 274 10.58 2.01 3.49
N GLU A 275 11.42 2.39 2.51
CA GLU A 275 12.48 3.40 2.67
C GLU A 275 11.87 4.79 2.94
N THR A 276 10.82 5.17 2.21
CA THR A 276 10.04 6.39 2.45
C THR A 276 9.44 6.40 3.85
N LEU A 277 8.79 5.31 4.28
CA LEU A 277 8.22 5.19 5.63
C LEU A 277 9.27 5.45 6.72
N ARG A 278 10.48 4.88 6.57
CA ARG A 278 11.60 5.13 7.49
C ARG A 278 11.99 6.61 7.52
N ALA A 279 12.23 7.20 6.36
CA ALA A 279 12.64 8.61 6.27
C ALA A 279 11.57 9.59 6.80
N LEU A 280 10.29 9.22 6.74
CA LEU A 280 9.19 10.02 7.29
C LEU A 280 9.11 9.93 8.82
N GLN A 281 9.41 8.78 9.42
CA GLN A 281 9.42 8.62 10.88
C GLN A 281 10.54 9.41 11.56
N GLU A 282 11.62 9.69 10.84
CA GLU A 282 12.71 10.54 11.33
C GLU A 282 12.32 12.03 11.39
N LYS A 283 11.19 12.42 10.78
CA LYS A 283 10.69 13.80 10.76
C LYS A 283 9.56 14.00 11.80
N PRO A 284 9.61 15.05 12.65
CA PRO A 284 8.58 15.31 13.66
C PRO A 284 7.15 15.51 13.12
N GLU A 285 7.01 15.98 11.87
CA GLU A 285 5.71 16.19 11.20
C GLU A 285 5.37 15.07 10.20
N GLY A 286 6.20 14.03 10.11
CA GLY A 286 6.11 13.01 9.06
C GLY A 286 5.10 11.89 9.34
N GLN A 287 4.41 11.87 10.48
CA GLN A 287 3.59 10.72 10.90
C GLN A 287 2.37 10.51 10.00
N THR A 288 1.68 11.57 9.58
CA THR A 288 0.52 11.48 8.67
C THR A 288 0.95 10.91 7.32
N ALA A 289 2.05 11.40 6.74
CA ALA A 289 2.61 10.83 5.52
C ALA A 289 3.06 9.36 5.70
N ALA A 290 3.66 9.04 6.85
CA ALA A 290 4.05 7.68 7.19
C ALA A 290 2.83 6.75 7.25
N SER A 291 1.69 7.22 7.78
CA SER A 291 0.41 6.50 7.73
C SER A 291 -0.01 6.22 6.27
N TYR A 292 0.02 7.22 5.37
CA TYR A 292 -0.29 6.96 3.96
C TYR A 292 0.66 5.93 3.31
N ALA A 293 1.96 5.96 3.62
CA ALA A 293 2.91 4.95 3.15
C ALA A 293 2.54 3.54 3.65
N CYS A 294 2.09 3.41 4.90
CA CYS A 294 1.53 2.17 5.45
C CYS A 294 0.27 1.73 4.70
N GLN A 295 -0.67 2.65 4.46
CA GLN A 295 -1.91 2.36 3.73
C GLN A 295 -1.63 1.91 2.29
N ILE A 296 -0.64 2.48 1.59
CA ILE A 296 -0.21 1.99 0.27
C ILE A 296 0.26 0.54 0.36
N LEU A 297 1.12 0.20 1.34
CA LEU A 297 1.59 -1.17 1.54
C LEU A 297 0.44 -2.12 1.84
N MET A 298 -0.53 -1.71 2.66
CA MET A 298 -1.74 -2.48 2.92
C MET A 298 -2.55 -2.72 1.65
N CYS A 299 -2.78 -1.69 0.84
CA CYS A 299 -3.46 -1.84 -0.46
C CYS A 299 -2.70 -2.81 -1.38
N ILE A 300 -1.37 -2.75 -1.40
CA ILE A 300 -0.51 -3.67 -2.17
C ILE A 300 -0.67 -5.11 -1.67
N TRP A 301 -0.72 -5.34 -0.36
CA TRP A 301 -0.86 -6.69 0.21
C TRP A 301 -2.27 -7.25 0.02
N CYS A 302 -3.30 -6.42 0.11
CA CYS A 302 -4.70 -6.80 -0.09
C CYS A 302 -5.10 -6.97 -1.56
N SER A 303 -4.33 -6.41 -2.51
CA SER A 303 -4.60 -6.57 -3.96
C SER A 303 -3.75 -7.64 -4.63
N ALA A 304 -2.79 -8.23 -3.91
CA ALA A 304 -1.99 -9.34 -4.41
C ALA A 304 -2.86 -10.59 -4.65
N ASP A 305 -2.50 -11.42 -5.62
CA ASP A 305 -3.22 -12.68 -5.86
C ASP A 305 -3.29 -13.55 -4.58
N PRO A 306 -4.39 -14.29 -4.36
CA PRO A 306 -4.47 -15.27 -3.28
C PRO A 306 -3.30 -16.27 -3.38
N GLY A 307 -2.32 -16.12 -2.49
CA GLY A 307 -1.09 -16.91 -2.47
C GLY A 307 0.19 -16.14 -2.84
N ASP A 308 0.10 -14.98 -3.49
CA ASP A 308 1.27 -14.12 -3.74
C ASP A 308 1.60 -13.27 -2.51
N ARG A 309 2.33 -13.88 -1.58
CA ARG A 309 2.86 -13.22 -0.37
C ARG A 309 4.17 -12.47 -0.59
N ARG A 310 4.69 -12.38 -1.83
CA ARG A 310 6.05 -11.87 -2.07
C ARG A 310 6.21 -10.42 -1.65
N THR A 311 5.20 -9.58 -1.88
CA THR A 311 5.22 -8.15 -1.52
C THR A 311 5.32 -7.95 0.00
N LEU A 312 4.58 -8.73 0.79
CA LEU A 312 4.70 -8.72 2.26
C LEU A 312 6.07 -9.23 2.71
N VAL A 313 6.53 -10.36 2.16
CA VAL A 313 7.86 -10.93 2.46
C VAL A 313 8.96 -9.90 2.19
N TRP A 314 8.90 -9.18 1.06
CA TRP A 314 9.86 -8.13 0.75
C TRP A 314 9.78 -6.96 1.72
N ALA A 315 8.57 -6.50 2.09
CA ALA A 315 8.41 -5.41 3.04
C ALA A 315 8.99 -5.77 4.42
N VAL A 316 8.68 -6.97 4.91
CA VAL A 316 9.23 -7.54 6.16
C VAL A 316 10.76 -7.61 6.12
N GLN A 317 11.35 -8.13 5.04
CA GLN A 317 12.81 -8.19 4.88
C GLN A 317 13.47 -6.81 4.87
N ASN A 318 12.74 -5.77 4.46
CA ASN A 318 13.19 -4.37 4.49
C ASN A 318 12.87 -3.68 5.83
N GLY A 319 12.39 -4.41 6.84
CA GLY A 319 12.19 -3.89 8.19
C GLY A 319 10.87 -3.14 8.39
N VAL A 320 9.80 -3.47 7.64
CA VAL A 320 8.51 -2.78 7.79
C VAL A 320 7.91 -2.94 9.20
N LEU A 321 8.01 -4.11 9.84
CA LEU A 321 7.35 -4.35 11.13
C LEU A 321 7.88 -3.43 12.25
N PRO A 322 9.20 -3.30 12.50
CA PRO A 322 9.72 -2.32 13.45
C PRO A 322 9.26 -0.88 13.18
N LEU A 323 9.13 -0.50 11.90
CA LEU A 323 8.62 0.82 11.52
C LEU A 323 7.15 0.97 11.90
N LEU A 324 6.29 0.00 11.58
CA LEU A 324 4.88 0.03 11.98
C LEU A 324 4.71 0.10 13.49
N LEU A 325 5.49 -0.68 14.25
CA LEU A 325 5.47 -0.67 15.70
C LEU A 325 5.93 0.68 16.28
N THR A 326 6.93 1.31 15.67
CA THR A 326 7.41 2.63 16.08
C THR A 326 6.40 3.73 15.79
N LEU A 327 5.76 3.69 14.61
CA LEU A 327 4.67 4.62 14.29
C LEU A 327 3.50 4.45 15.27
N GLY A 328 3.18 3.21 15.62
CA GLY A 328 2.04 2.90 16.47
C GLY A 328 2.23 3.26 17.94
N LYS A 329 3.45 3.65 18.34
CA LYS A 329 3.74 4.26 19.65
C LYS A 329 3.26 5.70 19.74
N THR A 330 3.36 6.43 18.64
CA THR A 330 3.26 7.90 18.62
C THR A 330 2.02 8.39 17.88
N HIS A 331 1.43 7.57 17.02
CA HIS A 331 0.32 7.95 16.17
C HIS A 331 -0.84 6.96 16.31
N LYS A 332 -2.02 7.47 16.72
CA LYS A 332 -3.24 6.68 16.79
C LYS A 332 -3.90 6.64 15.41
N ASP A 333 -3.81 5.49 14.76
CA ASP A 333 -4.40 5.26 13.44
C ASP A 333 -4.99 3.84 13.36
N GLU A 334 -6.27 3.76 13.04
CA GLU A 334 -6.99 2.49 12.91
C GLU A 334 -6.41 1.64 11.77
N PHE A 335 -5.97 2.27 10.67
CA PHE A 335 -5.34 1.55 9.56
C PHE A 335 -4.02 0.91 9.97
N LEU A 336 -3.26 1.56 10.85
CA LEU A 336 -2.02 1.01 11.37
C LEU A 336 -2.29 -0.22 12.25
N ALA A 337 -3.35 -0.20 13.05
CA ALA A 337 -3.79 -1.37 13.81
C ALA A 337 -4.18 -2.54 12.89
N VAL A 338 -4.91 -2.25 11.81
CA VAL A 338 -5.27 -3.24 10.77
C VAL A 338 -4.01 -3.80 10.11
N ALA A 339 -3.01 -2.96 9.82
CA ALA A 339 -1.75 -3.39 9.22
C ALA A 339 -0.94 -4.31 10.13
N LEU A 340 -0.83 -3.98 11.42
CA LEU A 340 -0.17 -4.82 12.41
C LEU A 340 -0.89 -6.17 12.58
N ARG A 341 -2.24 -6.16 12.65
CA ARG A 341 -3.06 -7.38 12.65
C ARG A 341 -2.84 -8.21 11.40
N PHE A 342 -2.79 -7.57 10.24
CA PHE A 342 -2.53 -8.24 8.97
C PHE A 342 -1.18 -8.94 9.01
N VAL A 343 -0.08 -8.23 9.31
CA VAL A 343 1.27 -8.83 9.40
C VAL A 343 1.30 -10.00 10.40
N SER A 344 0.68 -9.83 11.59
CA SER A 344 0.61 -10.85 12.62
C SER A 344 -0.15 -12.11 12.15
N SER A 345 -1.33 -11.96 11.54
CA SER A 345 -2.11 -13.09 11.00
C SER A 345 -1.35 -13.89 9.94
N ARG A 346 -0.49 -13.22 9.15
CA ARG A 346 0.33 -13.84 8.10
C ARG A 346 1.56 -14.57 8.61
N THR A 347 1.83 -14.56 9.91
CA THR A 347 2.92 -15.37 10.51
C THR A 347 2.64 -16.87 10.49
N THR A 348 1.42 -17.29 10.14
CA THR A 348 1.08 -18.68 9.76
C THR A 348 1.64 -19.09 8.40
N GLN A 349 2.14 -18.15 7.61
CA GLN A 349 2.81 -18.42 6.34
C GLN A 349 4.32 -18.51 6.56
N VAL A 350 4.90 -19.64 6.18
CA VAL A 350 6.28 -20.00 6.53
C VAL A 350 7.29 -18.98 5.99
N ASP A 351 7.09 -18.46 4.78
CA ASP A 351 8.05 -17.50 4.20
C ASP A 351 7.96 -16.12 4.84
N VAL A 352 6.77 -15.71 5.30
CA VAL A 352 6.57 -14.44 6.03
C VAL A 352 7.26 -14.53 7.38
N LEU A 353 7.03 -15.62 8.12
CA LEU A 353 7.67 -15.82 9.42
C LEU A 353 9.19 -15.97 9.29
N LYS A 354 9.67 -16.74 8.30
CA LYS A 354 11.12 -16.79 7.99
C LYS A 354 11.69 -15.42 7.67
N ALA A 355 10.95 -14.57 6.98
CA ALA A 355 11.39 -13.21 6.70
C ALA A 355 11.50 -12.36 7.96
N LEU A 356 10.59 -12.54 8.94
CA LEU A 356 10.64 -11.88 10.25
C LEU A 356 11.82 -12.37 11.12
N CYS A 357 12.08 -13.67 11.12
CA CYS A 357 13.17 -14.25 11.92
C CYS A 357 14.56 -13.89 11.38
N ARG A 358 14.67 -13.45 10.11
CA ARG A 358 15.95 -13.00 9.56
C ARG A 358 16.42 -11.72 10.27
N LYS A 359 17.72 -11.61 10.50
CA LYS A 359 18.38 -10.47 11.16
C LYS A 359 17.93 -10.23 12.61
N GLY A 360 17.52 -11.28 13.34
CA GLY A 360 17.11 -11.16 14.75
C GLY A 360 15.79 -10.39 14.95
N GLY A 361 15.01 -10.18 13.88
CA GLY A 361 13.91 -9.22 13.87
C GLY A 361 12.82 -9.48 14.92
N VAL A 362 12.54 -10.74 15.25
CA VAL A 362 11.46 -11.09 16.20
C VAL A 362 11.78 -10.66 17.63
N GLU A 363 13.02 -10.79 18.07
CA GLU A 363 13.43 -10.45 19.46
C GLU A 363 13.30 -8.96 19.76
N HIS A 364 13.33 -8.12 18.72
CA HIS A 364 13.20 -6.67 18.83
C HIS A 364 11.79 -6.16 18.46
N CYS A 365 10.86 -7.04 18.09
CA CYS A 365 9.49 -6.67 17.75
C CYS A 365 8.57 -7.02 18.92
N SER A 366 7.95 -5.99 19.51
CA SER A 366 6.83 -6.17 20.45
C SER A 366 5.65 -5.31 20.03
N PHE A 367 4.51 -5.96 19.79
CA PHE A 367 3.22 -5.34 19.52
C PHE A 367 2.71 -4.54 20.71
N ARG A 368 3.06 -4.92 21.96
CA ARG A 368 2.77 -4.09 23.15
C ARG A 368 3.35 -2.70 23.05
N ALA A 369 4.47 -2.56 22.33
CA ALA A 369 5.10 -1.28 22.12
C ALA A 369 4.18 -0.33 21.32
N ALA A 370 3.32 -0.83 20.44
CA ALA A 370 2.36 -0.05 19.66
C ALA A 370 0.97 0.09 20.35
N SER A 371 0.93 0.10 21.69
CA SER A 371 -0.30 0.07 22.48
C SER A 371 -1.30 1.17 22.13
N VAL A 372 -0.85 2.34 21.63
CA VAL A 372 -1.73 3.46 21.24
C VAL A 372 -2.64 3.09 20.05
N CYS A 373 -2.22 2.16 19.19
CA CYS A 373 -3.02 1.70 18.06
C CYS A 373 -4.04 0.62 18.43
N PHE A 374 -3.89 -0.03 19.59
CA PHE A 374 -4.78 -1.12 19.97
C PHE A 374 -5.83 -0.61 20.95
N PRO A 375 -7.13 -0.85 20.71
CA PRO A 375 -8.16 -0.49 21.67
C PRO A 375 -8.04 -1.26 22.99
N TYR A 376 -7.40 -2.44 22.96
CA TYR A 376 -7.21 -3.35 24.09
C TYR A 376 -5.78 -3.90 24.12
N LEU A 377 -5.11 -3.81 25.27
CA LEU A 377 -3.72 -4.27 25.46
C LEU A 377 -3.61 -5.79 25.30
N GLU A 378 -4.65 -6.53 25.65
CA GLU A 378 -4.77 -7.97 25.54
C GLU A 378 -4.51 -8.45 24.11
N GLY A 379 -5.03 -7.70 23.11
CA GLY A 379 -4.80 -8.02 21.70
C GLY A 379 -3.32 -7.94 21.31
N ALA A 380 -2.62 -6.91 21.78
CA ALA A 380 -1.19 -6.73 21.53
C ALA A 380 -0.34 -7.79 22.24
N ILE A 381 -0.71 -8.14 23.49
CA ILE A 381 -0.07 -9.23 24.24
C ILE A 381 -0.24 -10.56 23.52
N ALA A 382 -1.44 -10.87 23.04
CA ALA A 382 -1.74 -12.11 22.34
C ALA A 382 -0.92 -12.22 21.03
N MET A 383 -0.76 -11.11 20.29
CA MET A 383 0.11 -11.10 19.11
C MET A 383 1.58 -11.39 19.43
N ASP A 384 2.12 -10.82 20.51
CA ASP A 384 3.51 -11.09 20.94
C ASP A 384 3.70 -12.57 21.26
N LEU A 385 2.80 -13.14 22.06
CA LEU A 385 2.86 -14.56 22.44
C LEU A 385 2.73 -15.47 21.21
N ASN A 386 1.83 -15.16 20.29
CA ASN A 386 1.66 -15.90 19.05
C ASN A 386 2.89 -15.82 18.14
N LEU A 387 3.50 -14.65 18.00
CA LEU A 387 4.70 -14.48 17.19
C LEU A 387 5.88 -15.26 17.79
N GLN A 388 6.06 -15.20 19.12
CA GLN A 388 7.10 -15.95 19.83
C GLN A 388 6.91 -17.46 19.67
N GLU A 389 5.69 -17.96 19.90
CA GLU A 389 5.36 -19.38 19.74
C GLU A 389 5.58 -19.85 18.30
N ARG A 390 5.05 -19.12 17.33
CA ARG A 390 5.22 -19.47 15.91
C ARG A 390 6.70 -19.48 15.53
N THR A 391 7.48 -18.51 16.01
CA THR A 391 8.94 -18.46 15.80
C THR A 391 9.63 -19.68 16.41
N PHE A 392 9.28 -20.05 17.64
CA PHE A 392 9.78 -21.25 18.29
C PHE A 392 9.46 -22.52 17.48
N LEU A 393 8.20 -22.70 17.08
CA LEU A 393 7.76 -23.84 16.26
C LEU A 393 8.45 -23.87 14.89
N LEU A 394 8.63 -22.71 14.25
CA LEU A 394 9.34 -22.61 12.98
C LEU A 394 10.79 -23.03 13.14
N ASN A 395 11.50 -22.53 14.15
CA ASN A 395 12.89 -22.87 14.38
C ASN A 395 13.06 -24.36 14.72
N ARG A 396 12.14 -24.90 15.52
CA ARG A 396 12.14 -26.30 15.93
C ARG A 396 11.88 -27.27 14.77
N PHE A 397 10.82 -27.04 13.99
CA PHE A 397 10.35 -28.00 12.98
C PHE A 397 10.78 -27.66 11.56
N PHE A 398 11.19 -26.42 11.30
CA PHE A 398 11.56 -25.92 9.98
C PHE A 398 12.95 -25.29 9.95
N GLY A 399 13.76 -25.50 10.99
CA GLY A 399 15.17 -25.16 11.04
C GLY A 399 15.95 -25.68 9.83
N LYS A 400 17.05 -24.99 9.50
CA LYS A 400 17.90 -25.27 8.35
C LYS A 400 19.14 -26.07 8.76
N THR A 401 18.93 -27.25 9.34
CA THR A 401 20.03 -28.15 9.70
C THR A 401 19.94 -29.41 8.85
N CYS A 402 21.06 -29.80 8.25
CA CYS A 402 21.08 -31.01 7.42
C CYS A 402 20.81 -32.22 8.32
N ALA A 403 19.79 -33.02 7.96
CA ALA A 403 19.41 -34.19 8.75
C ALA A 403 20.45 -35.31 8.69
N TYR A 404 21.28 -35.37 7.63
CA TYR A 404 22.37 -36.33 7.56
C TYR A 404 23.45 -36.02 8.62
N GLY A 405 23.52 -36.82 9.67
CA GLY A 405 24.39 -36.59 10.83
C GLY A 405 25.89 -36.57 10.51
N SER A 406 26.31 -37.19 9.40
CA SER A 406 27.71 -37.16 8.94
C SER A 406 27.93 -36.15 7.80
N CYS A 407 27.04 -35.16 7.66
CA CYS A 407 27.18 -34.13 6.64
C CYS A 407 28.50 -33.35 6.83
N PRO A 408 29.41 -33.34 5.84
CA PRO A 408 30.72 -32.69 5.95
C PRO A 408 30.63 -31.15 5.99
N SER A 409 29.44 -30.63 5.70
CA SER A 409 29.17 -29.21 5.65
C SER A 409 28.89 -28.66 7.03
N LYS A 410 29.61 -27.62 7.44
CA LYS A 410 29.42 -26.99 8.74
C LYS A 410 27.97 -26.49 8.90
N PRO A 411 27.33 -26.67 10.07
CA PRO A 411 25.97 -26.19 10.35
C PRO A 411 25.78 -24.68 10.12
N ASP A 412 26.87 -23.91 10.25
CA ASP A 412 26.86 -22.45 10.24
C ASP A 412 26.94 -21.81 8.85
N GLU A 413 27.24 -22.58 7.79
CA GLU A 413 27.28 -22.00 6.46
C GLU A 413 25.85 -21.75 5.97
N SER A 414 25.52 -20.47 5.80
CA SER A 414 24.25 -19.93 5.30
C SER A 414 23.76 -20.53 3.97
N ARG A 415 23.35 -21.80 3.97
CA ARG A 415 22.81 -22.47 2.80
C ARG A 415 21.40 -21.96 2.56
N SER A 416 21.31 -21.02 1.62
CA SER A 416 20.06 -20.41 1.18
C SER A 416 19.09 -21.46 0.66
N ASN A 417 19.59 -22.54 0.06
CA ASN A 417 18.79 -23.59 -0.59
C ASN A 417 19.03 -24.97 0.03
N MET A 418 18.18 -25.36 0.99
CA MET A 418 18.11 -26.74 1.48
C MET A 418 16.92 -27.47 0.87
N TYR A 419 17.12 -28.74 0.53
CA TYR A 419 16.10 -29.63 -0.02
C TYR A 419 15.32 -30.27 1.11
N ARG A 420 13.99 -30.14 1.12
CA ARG A 420 13.14 -30.88 2.07
C ARG A 420 12.82 -32.27 1.53
N CYS A 421 12.67 -33.24 2.42
CA CYS A 421 12.14 -34.54 2.05
C CYS A 421 10.73 -34.36 1.45
N SER A 422 10.52 -34.83 0.21
CA SER A 422 9.24 -34.64 -0.49
C SER A 422 8.06 -35.41 0.12
N LYS A 423 8.33 -36.39 0.99
CA LYS A 423 7.29 -37.17 1.68
C LYS A 423 6.86 -36.57 3.01
N CYS A 424 7.81 -36.31 3.91
CA CYS A 424 7.52 -35.87 5.27
C CYS A 424 7.71 -34.37 5.51
N LEU A 425 8.39 -33.65 4.62
CA LEU A 425 8.66 -32.20 4.67
C LEU A 425 9.31 -31.63 5.96
N HIS A 426 9.46 -32.41 7.02
CA HIS A 426 10.03 -32.01 8.31
C HIS A 426 11.54 -31.86 8.22
N ILE A 427 12.21 -32.86 7.64
CA ILE A 427 13.66 -32.85 7.53
C ILE A 427 14.15 -32.15 6.26
N CYS A 428 15.36 -31.60 6.34
CA CYS A 428 16.00 -30.95 5.22
C CYS A 428 17.45 -31.40 5.04
N TYR A 429 17.92 -31.34 3.79
CA TYR A 429 19.23 -31.77 3.36
C TYR A 429 19.90 -30.64 2.60
N CYS A 430 21.19 -30.48 2.80
CA CYS A 430 21.95 -29.46 2.09
C CYS A 430 22.23 -29.84 0.62
N SER A 431 22.14 -31.12 0.27
CA SER A 431 22.33 -31.65 -1.07
C SER A 431 21.55 -32.96 -1.29
N LYS A 432 21.45 -33.41 -2.54
CA LYS A 432 20.80 -34.70 -2.88
C LYS A 432 21.64 -35.89 -2.40
N GLU A 433 22.94 -35.73 -2.30
CA GLU A 433 23.88 -36.75 -1.81
C GLU A 433 23.65 -37.02 -0.32
N CYS A 434 23.55 -35.97 0.50
CA CYS A 434 23.18 -36.12 1.92
C CYS A 434 21.81 -36.77 2.09
N GLN A 435 20.83 -36.40 1.26
CA GLN A 435 19.51 -37.04 1.27
C GLN A 435 19.60 -38.54 0.96
N ARG A 436 20.36 -38.93 -0.06
CA ARG A 436 20.52 -40.34 -0.45
C ARG A 436 21.25 -41.15 0.62
N ALA A 437 22.30 -40.58 1.21
CA ALA A 437 23.08 -41.22 2.26
C ALA A 437 22.24 -41.48 3.52
N ASP A 438 21.41 -40.51 3.89
CA ASP A 438 20.53 -40.60 5.06
C ASP A 438 19.24 -41.40 4.80
N TRP A 439 18.87 -41.60 3.52
CA TRP A 439 17.58 -42.17 3.14
C TRP A 439 17.29 -43.53 3.76
N LEU A 440 18.31 -44.41 3.85
CA LEU A 440 18.13 -45.74 4.43
C LEU A 440 17.74 -45.68 5.91
N VAL A 441 18.29 -44.73 6.67
CA VAL A 441 17.94 -44.53 8.09
C VAL A 441 16.57 -43.86 8.18
N HIS A 442 16.41 -42.72 7.50
CA HIS A 442 15.18 -41.94 7.52
C HIS A 442 13.93 -42.73 7.09
N ASN A 443 14.06 -43.60 6.08
CA ASN A 443 12.93 -44.38 5.55
C ASN A 443 12.67 -45.67 6.35
N LYS A 444 13.69 -46.30 6.95
CA LYS A 444 13.55 -47.60 7.62
C LYS A 444 12.88 -47.51 9.00
N ASP A 445 13.07 -46.42 9.71
CA ASP A 445 12.53 -46.24 11.05
C ASP A 445 11.07 -45.74 11.07
N ASN A 446 10.36 -45.80 9.93
CA ASN A 446 9.04 -45.15 9.73
C ASN A 446 8.99 -43.65 10.08
N GLN A 447 10.17 -43.01 10.25
CA GLN A 447 10.28 -41.57 10.50
C GLN A 447 9.88 -40.75 9.28
N CYS A 448 9.94 -41.36 8.08
CA CYS A 448 9.42 -40.80 6.85
C CYS A 448 7.96 -41.22 6.61
N SER A 449 7.05 -40.93 7.54
CA SER A 449 5.63 -41.07 7.25
C SER A 449 5.24 -40.02 6.20
N ARG A 450 4.52 -40.46 5.15
CA ARG A 450 3.91 -39.53 4.20
C ARG A 450 2.93 -38.69 5.01
N LEU A 451 3.17 -37.38 5.08
CA LEU A 451 2.22 -36.50 5.73
C LEU A 451 0.95 -36.49 4.88
N ASP A 452 -0.13 -37.01 5.43
CA ASP A 452 -1.45 -36.91 4.84
C ASP A 452 -2.03 -35.52 5.15
N ILE A 453 -1.48 -34.50 4.47
CA ILE A 453 -1.96 -33.13 4.59
C ILE A 453 -3.24 -33.02 3.78
N GLN A 454 -4.37 -33.09 4.46
CA GLN A 454 -5.68 -32.90 3.85
C GLN A 454 -6.13 -31.45 4.03
N VAL A 455 -6.21 -30.72 2.91
CA VAL A 455 -6.83 -29.39 2.84
C VAL A 455 -8.34 -29.61 2.62
N LEU A 456 -9.15 -29.25 3.60
CA LEU A 456 -10.60 -29.45 3.58
C LEU A 456 -11.31 -28.34 2.77
N SER A 457 -10.78 -27.13 2.81
CA SER A 457 -11.31 -25.99 2.06
C SER A 457 -10.22 -24.97 1.73
N GLY A 458 -10.42 -24.26 0.62
CA GLY A 458 -9.58 -23.16 0.17
C GLY A 458 -8.21 -23.59 -0.39
N ASN A 459 -7.40 -22.59 -0.79
CA ASN A 459 -6.07 -22.80 -1.37
C ASN A 459 -4.96 -22.41 -0.39
N ILE A 460 -4.17 -23.40 0.04
CA ILE A 460 -2.98 -23.18 0.87
C ILE A 460 -1.83 -24.04 0.35
N CYS A 461 -0.60 -23.50 0.34
CA CYS A 461 0.55 -24.30 -0.08
C CYS A 461 0.86 -25.36 0.98
N THR A 462 1.37 -26.52 0.54
CA THR A 462 1.61 -27.67 1.42
C THR A 462 2.47 -27.34 2.63
N LEU A 463 3.46 -26.46 2.48
CA LEU A 463 4.36 -26.09 3.56
C LEU A 463 3.66 -25.23 4.64
N ASP A 464 2.78 -24.32 4.23
CA ASP A 464 2.01 -23.52 5.19
C ASP A 464 0.91 -24.35 5.84
N ALA A 465 0.29 -25.28 5.09
CA ALA A 465 -0.68 -26.22 5.64
C ALA A 465 -0.03 -27.09 6.74
N LEU A 466 1.17 -27.60 6.48
CA LEU A 466 1.94 -28.33 7.49
C LEU A 466 2.24 -27.47 8.72
N PHE A 467 2.68 -26.23 8.51
CA PHE A 467 2.98 -25.33 9.62
C PHE A 467 1.72 -24.95 10.42
N ALA A 468 0.59 -24.75 9.75
CA ALA A 468 -0.71 -24.53 10.39
C ALA A 468 -1.13 -25.74 11.25
N ILE A 469 -0.95 -26.97 10.74
CA ILE A 469 -1.17 -28.20 11.51
C ILE A 469 -0.25 -28.22 12.74
N THR A 470 1.02 -27.85 12.60
CA THR A 470 1.97 -27.76 13.73
C THR A 470 1.51 -26.75 14.78
N CYS A 471 1.11 -25.54 14.36
CA CYS A 471 0.59 -24.52 15.26
C CYS A 471 -0.68 -24.97 15.98
N ALA A 472 -1.62 -25.59 15.27
CA ALA A 472 -2.87 -26.07 15.86
C ALA A 472 -2.65 -27.22 16.84
N LYS A 473 -1.72 -28.15 16.56
CA LYS A 473 -1.32 -29.18 17.53
C LYS A 473 -0.75 -28.54 18.80
N SER A 474 0.16 -27.58 18.69
CA SER A 474 0.72 -26.85 19.83
C SER A 474 -0.39 -26.17 20.66
N HIS A 475 -1.36 -25.54 19.98
CA HIS A 475 -2.51 -24.92 20.62
C HIS A 475 -3.35 -25.93 21.42
N VAL A 476 -3.72 -27.05 20.78
CA VAL A 476 -4.52 -28.12 21.39
C VAL A 476 -3.83 -28.70 22.62
N CYS A 477 -2.53 -28.98 22.53
CA CYS A 477 -1.77 -29.52 23.64
C CYS A 477 -1.66 -28.54 24.82
N ARG A 478 -1.46 -27.23 24.56
CA ARG A 478 -1.44 -26.21 25.64
C ARG A 478 -2.80 -25.99 26.30
N ASN A 479 -3.89 -26.20 25.55
CA ASN A 479 -5.25 -26.06 26.04
C ASN A 479 -5.90 -27.41 26.39
N ALA A 480 -5.10 -28.46 26.58
CA ALA A 480 -5.57 -29.83 26.78
C ALA A 480 -6.65 -29.92 27.87
N GLN A 481 -6.37 -29.39 29.07
CA GLN A 481 -7.31 -29.45 30.19
C GLN A 481 -8.63 -28.73 29.87
N LYS A 482 -8.55 -27.50 29.34
CA LYS A 482 -9.73 -26.73 28.96
C LYS A 482 -10.59 -27.46 27.91
N LEU A 483 -9.95 -28.06 26.90
CA LEU A 483 -10.64 -28.87 25.89
C LEU A 483 -11.30 -30.11 26.50
N LEU A 484 -10.61 -30.80 27.42
CA LEU A 484 -11.18 -31.97 28.12
C LEU A 484 -12.39 -31.58 28.96
N ASP A 485 -12.32 -30.45 29.67
CA ASP A 485 -13.42 -29.93 30.46
C ASP A 485 -14.60 -29.59 29.54
N GLU A 486 -14.39 -28.81 28.47
CA GLU A 486 -15.45 -28.45 27.51
C GLU A 486 -16.08 -29.68 26.83
N LEU A 487 -15.29 -30.70 26.49
CA LEU A 487 -15.80 -31.96 25.94
C LEU A 487 -16.55 -32.82 26.97
N ALA A 488 -16.24 -32.67 28.26
CA ALA A 488 -16.91 -33.36 29.35
C ALA A 488 -18.25 -32.72 29.73
N HIS A 489 -18.45 -31.43 29.42
CA HIS A 489 -19.73 -30.78 29.64
C HIS A 489 -20.77 -31.45 28.74
N PRO A 490 -21.84 -32.03 29.31
CA PRO A 490 -22.91 -32.60 28.51
C PRO A 490 -23.57 -31.45 27.74
N HIS A 491 -23.21 -31.30 26.47
CA HIS A 491 -24.11 -30.62 25.54
C HIS A 491 -25.45 -31.35 25.66
N ASN A 492 -26.55 -30.62 25.91
CA ASN A 492 -27.89 -31.10 26.28
C ASN A 492 -28.55 -32.07 25.27
N ALA A 493 -27.82 -33.07 24.81
CA ALA A 493 -28.09 -33.88 23.65
C ALA A 493 -28.17 -35.34 24.14
N PRO A 494 -29.34 -36.00 24.01
CA PRO A 494 -29.61 -37.31 24.58
C PRO A 494 -28.92 -38.47 23.83
N PHE A 495 -27.73 -38.26 23.27
CA PHE A 495 -27.08 -39.21 22.37
C PHE A 495 -25.95 -39.99 23.05
N THR A 496 -25.84 -41.27 22.72
CA THR A 496 -24.78 -42.17 23.20
C THR A 496 -23.47 -42.03 22.41
N VAL A 497 -23.51 -41.49 21.19
CA VAL A 497 -22.35 -41.29 20.31
C VAL A 497 -22.39 -39.88 19.72
N ALA A 498 -21.30 -39.15 19.82
CA ALA A 498 -21.16 -37.78 19.31
C ALA A 498 -19.98 -37.65 18.33
N PHE A 499 -20.09 -36.71 17.40
CA PHE A 499 -18.96 -36.27 16.56
C PHE A 499 -18.60 -34.84 16.93
N TYR A 500 -17.46 -34.67 17.59
CA TYR A 500 -16.93 -33.38 17.97
C TYR A 500 -16.05 -32.84 16.86
N ARG A 501 -16.30 -31.61 16.43
CA ARG A 501 -15.41 -30.85 15.56
C ARG A 501 -14.78 -29.72 16.36
N ILE A 502 -13.47 -29.78 16.56
CA ILE A 502 -12.69 -28.74 17.23
C ILE A 502 -11.99 -27.91 16.16
N ASN A 503 -12.44 -26.68 15.94
CA ASN A 503 -11.82 -25.77 14.98
C ASN A 503 -10.88 -24.80 15.70
N VAL A 504 -9.57 -24.93 15.48
CA VAL A 504 -8.56 -23.98 15.97
C VAL A 504 -8.45 -22.81 14.99
N ASN A 505 -8.87 -21.62 15.41
CA ASN A 505 -8.72 -20.41 14.63
C ASN A 505 -7.31 -19.82 14.82
N LEU A 506 -6.49 -19.91 13.76
CA LEU A 506 -5.14 -19.35 13.72
C LEU A 506 -5.08 -17.96 13.05
N MET A 507 -6.22 -17.44 12.60
CA MET A 507 -6.32 -16.12 11.97
C MET A 507 -6.34 -15.00 13.02
N ASP A 508 -6.98 -15.28 14.16
CA ASP A 508 -7.17 -14.31 15.22
C ASP A 508 -5.88 -13.97 15.96
N MET A 509 -5.86 -12.76 16.54
CA MET A 509 -4.75 -12.27 17.36
C MET A 509 -4.53 -13.14 18.60
N LEU A 510 -5.62 -13.67 19.16
CA LEU A 510 -5.62 -14.67 20.19
C LEU A 510 -6.07 -15.96 19.51
N GLN A 511 -5.23 -16.99 19.52
CA GLN A 511 -5.67 -18.28 18.99
C GLN A 511 -6.84 -18.75 19.85
N THR A 512 -7.96 -19.05 19.21
CA THR A 512 -9.17 -19.54 19.85
C THR A 512 -9.50 -20.92 19.27
N HIS A 513 -10.35 -21.65 19.98
CA HIS A 513 -10.95 -22.86 19.46
C HIS A 513 -12.47 -22.80 19.65
N GLU A 514 -13.18 -23.41 18.72
CA GLU A 514 -14.63 -23.62 18.80
C GLU A 514 -14.90 -25.13 18.73
N ILE A 515 -15.77 -25.63 19.61
CA ILE A 515 -16.22 -27.02 19.61
C ILE A 515 -17.66 -27.06 19.10
N ALA A 516 -17.86 -27.68 17.95
CA ALA A 516 -19.17 -27.98 17.41
C ALA A 516 -19.48 -29.47 17.56
N VAL A 517 -20.71 -29.79 17.98
CA VAL A 517 -21.20 -31.17 18.00
C VAL A 517 -22.07 -31.39 16.77
N HIS A 518 -21.62 -32.21 15.84
CA HIS A 518 -22.42 -32.56 14.67
C HIS A 518 -23.29 -33.77 14.98
N GLN A 519 -24.60 -33.63 14.73
CA GLN A 519 -25.50 -34.76 14.64
C GLN A 519 -25.25 -35.45 13.31
N GLN A 520 -24.32 -36.40 13.28
CA GLN A 520 -24.17 -37.23 12.10
C GLN A 520 -25.37 -38.19 12.03
N GLY A 521 -25.96 -38.31 10.85
CA GLY A 521 -27.03 -39.27 10.57
C GLY A 521 -26.53 -40.71 10.76
N LYS A 522 -26.75 -41.24 11.96
CA LYS A 522 -26.90 -42.65 12.36
C LYS A 522 -25.95 -43.77 11.90
N GLN A 523 -24.94 -43.63 11.03
CA GLN A 523 -24.32 -44.85 10.46
C GLN A 523 -22.80 -45.00 10.27
N GLU A 524 -21.94 -44.01 10.51
CA GLU A 524 -20.51 -44.18 10.12
C GLU A 524 -19.50 -44.48 11.24
N PHE A 525 -19.79 -44.16 12.51
CA PHE A 525 -18.80 -44.34 13.58
C PHE A 525 -19.35 -45.18 14.75
N PRO A 526 -18.66 -46.27 15.16
CA PRO A 526 -19.10 -47.15 16.25
C PRO A 526 -18.89 -46.54 17.65
N GLU A 527 -18.14 -45.44 17.74
CA GLU A 527 -17.80 -44.73 18.98
C GLU A 527 -17.80 -43.22 18.76
N THR A 528 -17.54 -42.44 19.80
CA THR A 528 -17.47 -40.98 19.72
C THR A 528 -16.14 -40.55 19.10
N TRP A 529 -16.18 -39.63 18.13
CA TRP A 529 -14.99 -39.15 17.40
C TRP A 529 -14.74 -37.66 17.59
N CYS A 530 -13.48 -37.27 17.41
CA CYS A 530 -13.00 -35.91 17.47
C CYS A 530 -12.19 -35.59 16.20
N LEU A 531 -12.73 -34.68 15.39
CA LEU A 531 -12.03 -34.09 14.25
C LEU A 531 -11.50 -32.72 14.65
N VAL A 532 -10.18 -32.58 14.66
CA VAL A 532 -9.53 -31.28 14.87
C VAL A 532 -9.19 -30.67 13.51
N THR A 533 -9.63 -29.44 13.28
CA THR A 533 -9.30 -28.63 12.11
C THR A 533 -8.56 -27.37 12.52
N ALA A 534 -7.77 -26.81 11.60
CA ALA A 534 -7.17 -25.50 11.77
C ALA A 534 -7.61 -24.58 10.65
N THR A 535 -8.02 -23.37 11.00
CA THR A 535 -8.44 -22.34 10.05
C THR A 535 -7.40 -21.23 9.99
N VAL A 536 -6.95 -20.89 8.78
CA VAL A 536 -5.93 -19.88 8.52
C VAL A 536 -6.38 -18.90 7.45
N SER A 537 -5.91 -17.65 7.55
CA SER A 537 -6.29 -16.59 6.62
C SER A 537 -5.55 -16.77 5.29
N GLN A 538 -6.30 -16.85 4.19
CA GLN A 538 -5.76 -16.76 2.83
C GLN A 538 -5.82 -15.33 2.33
N ASP A 539 -6.93 -14.64 2.54
CA ASP A 539 -7.13 -13.28 2.08
C ASP A 539 -8.05 -12.52 3.04
N MET A 540 -7.55 -11.42 3.61
CA MET A 540 -8.34 -10.54 4.48
C MET A 540 -9.29 -9.65 3.69
N ALA A 541 -9.07 -9.45 2.38
CA ALA A 541 -9.95 -8.59 1.59
C ALA A 541 -11.29 -9.24 1.26
N ILE A 542 -11.39 -10.58 1.36
CA ILE A 542 -12.57 -11.37 0.92
C ILE A 542 -12.97 -12.40 2.00
N ASP A 543 -12.46 -12.27 3.23
CA ASP A 543 -12.66 -13.28 4.30
C ASP A 543 -12.44 -14.72 3.81
N ARG A 544 -11.40 -14.91 2.99
CA ARG A 544 -11.08 -16.24 2.47
C ARG A 544 -10.20 -16.97 3.45
N GLU A 545 -10.66 -18.16 3.79
CA GLU A 545 -10.03 -19.02 4.78
C GLU A 545 -9.57 -20.33 4.13
N ALA A 546 -8.49 -20.92 4.66
CA ALA A 546 -8.15 -22.31 4.43
C ALA A 546 -8.48 -23.10 5.68
N THR A 547 -9.13 -24.24 5.54
CA THR A 547 -9.26 -25.21 6.62
C THR A 547 -8.42 -26.43 6.30
N VAL A 548 -7.54 -26.81 7.23
CA VAL A 548 -6.72 -28.03 7.14
C VAL A 548 -7.12 -29.01 8.23
N ARG A 549 -7.11 -30.31 7.90
CA ARG A 549 -7.29 -31.38 8.89
C ARG A 549 -6.02 -31.50 9.72
N VAL A 550 -6.16 -31.49 11.05
CA VAL A 550 -5.05 -31.59 12.00
C VAL A 550 -4.90 -33.01 12.53
N MET A 551 -6.01 -33.60 12.99
CA MET A 551 -6.10 -34.98 13.44
C MET A 551 -7.57 -35.43 13.43
N ASP A 552 -7.77 -36.74 13.31
CA ASP A 552 -9.07 -37.41 13.27
C ASP A 552 -8.94 -38.67 14.12
N LEU A 553 -9.47 -38.63 15.34
CA LEU A 553 -9.23 -39.65 16.38
C LEU A 553 -10.53 -40.00 17.09
N SER A 554 -10.63 -41.22 17.61
CA SER A 554 -11.67 -41.51 18.61
C SER A 554 -11.48 -40.64 19.85
N LEU A 555 -12.57 -40.34 20.57
CA LEU A 555 -12.48 -39.50 21.77
C LEU A 555 -11.53 -40.09 22.81
N ALA A 556 -11.48 -41.42 22.94
CA ALA A 556 -10.53 -42.09 23.82
C ALA A 556 -9.07 -41.85 23.39
N ALA A 557 -8.77 -42.02 22.10
CA ALA A 557 -7.44 -41.76 21.56
C ALA A 557 -7.06 -40.27 21.64
N PHE A 558 -8.01 -39.36 21.44
CA PHE A 558 -7.79 -37.92 21.59
C PHE A 558 -7.48 -37.55 23.04
N LYS A 559 -8.21 -38.12 24.02
CA LYS A 559 -7.91 -37.93 25.45
C LYS A 559 -6.51 -38.43 25.81
N ALA A 560 -6.14 -39.62 25.34
CA ALA A 560 -4.79 -40.17 25.54
C ALA A 560 -3.71 -39.26 24.93
N TYR A 561 -3.91 -38.80 23.69
CA TYR A 561 -3.01 -37.86 23.03
C TYR A 561 -2.80 -36.56 23.84
N LEU A 562 -3.87 -36.01 24.41
CA LEU A 562 -3.79 -34.81 25.24
C LEU A 562 -3.02 -35.05 26.55
N SER A 563 -3.25 -36.19 27.21
CA SER A 563 -2.53 -36.57 28.44
C SER A 563 -1.03 -36.75 28.19
N GLU A 564 -0.64 -37.48 27.15
CA GLU A 564 0.77 -37.68 26.77
C GLU A 564 1.45 -36.35 26.38
N SER A 565 0.73 -35.49 25.65
CA SER A 565 1.27 -34.20 25.20
C SER A 565 1.47 -33.19 26.34
N ALA A 566 0.60 -33.23 27.37
CA ALA A 566 0.71 -32.37 28.53
C ALA A 566 1.98 -32.66 29.33
N GLU A 567 2.35 -33.94 29.45
CA GLU A 567 3.60 -34.35 30.11
C GLU A 567 4.82 -33.78 29.36
N LEU A 568 4.85 -33.89 28.03
CA LEU A 568 5.94 -33.34 27.22
C LEU A 568 6.05 -31.82 27.37
N LEU A 569 4.93 -31.08 27.34
CA LEU A 569 4.93 -29.61 27.45
C LEU A 569 5.30 -29.10 28.85
N SER A 570 5.04 -29.89 29.89
CA SER A 570 5.38 -29.53 31.27
C SER A 570 6.89 -29.54 31.56
N ASN A 571 7.70 -30.17 30.69
CA ASN A 571 9.13 -30.31 30.87
C ASN A 571 9.93 -29.70 29.70
N PRO A 572 10.07 -28.35 29.66
CA PRO A 572 10.71 -27.64 28.56
C PRO A 572 12.19 -27.97 28.36
N CYS A 573 12.86 -28.60 29.33
CA CYS A 573 14.24 -29.09 29.22
C CYS A 573 14.36 -30.48 28.56
N SER A 574 13.25 -31.21 28.40
CA SER A 574 13.23 -32.55 27.79
C SER A 574 12.80 -32.54 26.31
N MET A 575 12.54 -31.35 25.76
CA MET A 575 11.98 -31.11 24.42
C MET A 575 12.89 -30.24 23.58
#